data_AF-A0A8I1JKI6-F1
#
_entry.id   AF-A0A8I1JKI6-F1
#
_cell.length_a   1.000
_cell.length_b   1.000
_cell.length_c   1.000
_cell.angle_alpha   90.00
_cell.angle_beta   90.00
_cell.angle_gamma   90.00
#
_symmetry.space_group_name_H-M   'P 1'
#
loop_
_entity.id
_entity.type
_entity.pdbx_description
1 polymer ?
#
loop_
_entity_poly.entity_id
_entity_poly.type
_entity_poly.pdbx_seq_one_letter_code
_entity_poly.pdbx_strand_id
1 'polypeptide(L)'
;MSDQEFDVAAFAAQATGTSGISDDAGYDQAVPDALANDVDDYDRQAAIRDQHLAEDADPDADPQAESDPATGRKTVPLGALQEERMRRKQIEDRSRELEAQLGQYQQWHQQQVALQQQQLAAQQQAEIPDFEDDPEGHLNGIKQQMANELGQMRNQLETQQRVAQFSAQLQQDVAAVAPTVTQAEDELRAEVGSHYDEAYSFVHQSIQQQLAQKYPGADPQTLVTVEKAASIQFVRDCAARGESPARAIWNFAQQLGFVPSGQRVPGQERRQAPTSLSNIPAAGRAPDEKGKLSAKDIANMPQEDFDQMFESMRRGSEQWPV
;
A
#
# COMPACT_ATOMS: atom_id res chain seq x y z
N MET A 1 -14.89 34.12 -34.15
CA MET A 1 -13.43 34.21 -34.14
C MET A 1 -13.03 33.89 -32.71
N SER A 2 -12.79 32.62 -32.41
CA SER A 2 -12.30 32.19 -31.09
C SER A 2 -10.82 32.53 -31.02
N ASP A 3 -10.43 33.30 -30.01
CA ASP A 3 -9.03 33.57 -29.69
C ASP A 3 -8.35 32.25 -29.35
N GLN A 4 -7.64 31.68 -30.32
CA GLN A 4 -6.67 30.61 -30.06
C GLN A 4 -5.47 31.28 -29.41
N GLU A 5 -5.41 31.25 -28.08
CA GLU A 5 -4.21 31.62 -27.35
C GLU A 5 -3.07 30.72 -27.81
N PHE A 6 -2.07 31.34 -28.44
CA PHE A 6 -0.86 30.66 -28.86
C PHE A 6 -0.08 30.27 -27.61
N ASP A 7 -0.04 28.97 -27.32
CA ASP A 7 0.72 28.43 -26.20
C ASP A 7 2.22 28.49 -26.51
N VAL A 8 2.83 29.58 -26.04
CA VAL A 8 4.27 29.86 -26.19
C VAL A 8 5.10 28.75 -25.54
N ALA A 9 4.61 28.13 -24.46
CA ALA A 9 5.32 27.06 -23.76
C ALA A 9 5.38 25.78 -24.62
N ALA A 10 4.26 25.40 -25.25
CA ALA A 10 4.22 24.28 -26.17
C ALA A 10 5.16 24.48 -27.39
N PHE A 11 5.23 25.70 -27.93
CA PHE A 11 6.13 26.03 -29.03
C PHE A 11 7.61 25.98 -28.61
N ALA A 12 7.95 26.52 -27.44
CA ALA A 12 9.32 26.49 -26.91
C ALA A 12 9.80 25.06 -26.61
N ALA A 13 8.92 24.22 -26.05
CA ALA A 13 9.18 22.80 -25.80
C ALA A 13 9.48 22.04 -27.11
N GLN A 14 8.70 22.31 -28.16
CA GLN A 14 8.92 21.71 -29.48
C GLN A 14 10.23 22.17 -30.13
N ALA A 15 10.60 23.45 -29.98
CA ALA A 15 11.81 24.01 -30.59
C ALA A 15 13.11 23.55 -29.91
N THR A 16 13.08 23.33 -28.60
CA THR A 16 14.25 22.94 -27.80
C THR A 16 14.39 21.43 -27.64
N GLY A 17 13.38 20.65 -28.05
CA GLY A 17 13.35 19.20 -27.87
C GLY A 17 13.16 18.77 -26.40
N THR A 18 12.87 19.71 -25.49
CA THR A 18 12.60 19.42 -24.09
C THR A 18 11.10 19.39 -23.88
N SER A 19 10.55 18.28 -23.39
CA SER A 19 9.18 18.25 -22.87
C SER A 19 9.15 19.09 -21.60
N GLY A 20 8.73 20.36 -21.70
CA GLY A 20 8.61 21.25 -20.55
C GLY A 20 7.71 20.64 -19.48
N ILE A 21 8.07 20.84 -18.22
CA ILE A 21 7.19 20.57 -17.08
C ILE A 21 6.05 21.59 -17.15
N SER A 22 4.80 21.14 -17.00
CA SER A 22 3.65 22.06 -16.93
C SER A 22 3.83 22.98 -15.72
N ASP A 23 3.50 24.27 -15.84
CA ASP A 23 3.57 25.22 -14.72
C ASP A 23 2.67 24.81 -13.53
N ASP A 24 1.67 23.96 -13.77
CA ASP A 24 0.79 23.38 -12.75
C ASP A 24 1.36 22.13 -12.04
N ALA A 25 2.54 21.64 -12.43
CA ALA A 25 3.14 20.46 -11.83
C ALA A 25 3.68 20.80 -10.44
N GLY A 26 3.07 20.23 -9.40
CA GLY A 26 3.56 20.35 -8.02
C GLY A 26 4.93 19.66 -7.84
N TYR A 27 5.68 20.08 -6.81
CA TYR A 27 6.98 19.50 -6.45
C TYR A 27 6.95 17.99 -6.19
N ASP A 28 5.77 17.43 -5.90
CA ASP A 28 5.57 15.99 -5.63
C ASP A 28 5.32 15.17 -6.91
N GLN A 29 5.29 15.79 -8.09
CA GLN A 29 4.99 15.08 -9.34
C GLN A 29 6.21 14.28 -9.82
N ALA A 30 6.02 12.98 -10.05
CA ALA A 30 7.06 12.14 -10.63
C ALA A 30 7.37 12.60 -12.06
N VAL A 31 8.65 12.83 -12.35
CA VAL A 31 9.14 13.20 -13.68
C VAL A 31 10.07 12.09 -14.22
N PRO A 32 10.31 12.02 -15.54
CA PRO A 32 11.26 11.09 -16.11
C PRO A 32 12.65 11.22 -15.46
N ASP A 33 13.35 10.09 -15.29
CA ASP A 33 14.67 10.04 -14.62
C ASP A 33 15.68 11.08 -15.13
N ALA A 34 15.70 11.30 -16.45
CA ALA A 34 16.58 12.27 -17.10
C ALA A 34 16.27 13.71 -16.65
N LEU A 35 15.00 14.10 -16.65
CA LEU A 35 14.57 15.43 -16.27
C LEU A 35 14.79 15.69 -14.77
N ALA A 36 14.53 14.69 -13.93
CA ALA A 36 14.89 14.78 -12.52
C ALA A 36 16.41 14.93 -12.32
N ASN A 37 17.27 14.44 -13.22
CA ASN A 37 18.73 14.59 -13.06
C ASN A 37 19.10 16.03 -13.35
N ASP A 38 18.49 16.59 -14.40
CA ASP A 38 18.70 17.98 -14.79
C ASP A 38 18.21 18.94 -13.70
N VAL A 39 17.07 18.65 -13.05
CA VAL A 39 16.57 19.43 -11.91
C VAL A 39 17.50 19.30 -10.70
N ASP A 40 17.89 18.07 -10.32
CA ASP A 40 18.80 17.85 -9.19
C ASP A 40 20.18 18.52 -9.43
N ASP A 41 20.70 18.46 -10.65
CA ASP A 41 21.96 19.09 -11.03
C ASP A 41 21.83 20.62 -11.10
N TYR A 42 20.69 21.14 -11.56
CA TYR A 42 20.39 22.57 -11.50
C TYR A 42 20.30 23.05 -10.05
N ASP A 43 19.58 22.34 -9.17
CA ASP A 43 19.46 22.69 -7.76
C ASP A 43 20.82 22.62 -7.06
N ARG A 44 21.66 21.63 -7.40
CA ARG A 44 23.04 21.56 -6.90
C ARG A 44 23.87 22.75 -7.39
N GLN A 45 23.75 23.14 -8.66
CA GLN A 45 24.45 24.31 -9.21
C GLN A 45 23.93 25.62 -8.63
N ALA A 46 22.62 25.74 -8.42
CA ALA A 46 21.98 26.89 -7.78
C ALA A 46 22.42 26.99 -6.32
N ALA A 47 22.49 25.89 -5.58
CA ALA A 47 23.01 25.87 -4.22
C ALA A 47 24.49 26.29 -4.16
N ILE A 48 25.34 25.80 -5.07
CA ILE A 48 26.75 26.24 -5.17
C ILE A 48 26.82 27.72 -5.53
N ARG A 49 26.00 28.17 -6.48
CA ARG A 49 25.94 29.57 -6.89
C ARG A 49 25.48 30.43 -5.73
N ASP A 50 24.48 30.04 -4.96
CA ASP A 50 23.87 30.88 -3.93
C ASP A 50 24.56 30.69 -2.56
N GLN A 51 25.52 29.76 -2.45
CA GLN A 51 26.31 29.53 -1.23
C GLN A 51 27.04 30.80 -0.76
N HIS A 52 27.50 31.66 -1.68
CA HIS A 52 28.14 32.92 -1.33
C HIS A 52 27.17 34.01 -0.84
N LEU A 53 25.86 33.88 -1.11
CA LEU A 53 24.84 34.82 -0.63
C LEU A 53 24.42 34.52 0.81
N ALA A 54 24.54 33.26 1.24
CA ALA A 54 24.17 32.83 2.58
C ALA A 54 25.23 33.22 3.65
N GLU A 55 26.50 33.41 3.26
CA GLU A 55 27.57 33.81 4.19
C GLU A 55 27.55 35.31 4.55
N ASP A 56 26.84 36.16 3.79
CA ASP A 56 26.74 37.62 4.01
C ASP A 56 25.40 38.06 4.65
N ALA A 57 24.55 37.12 5.11
CA ALA A 57 23.30 37.44 5.78
C ALA A 57 23.53 37.91 7.23
N ASP A 58 23.69 39.23 7.38
CA ASP A 58 23.76 39.97 8.65
C ASP A 58 22.49 39.68 9.50
N PRO A 59 22.61 39.12 10.72
CA PRO A 59 21.48 38.58 11.50
C PRO A 59 20.52 39.60 12.14
N ASP A 60 20.55 40.88 11.77
CA ASP A 60 19.84 41.98 12.48
C ASP A 60 18.60 42.55 11.73
N ALA A 61 18.07 41.89 10.71
CA ALA A 61 16.89 42.36 9.98
C ALA A 61 15.57 41.74 10.48
N ASP A 62 14.93 42.41 11.44
CA ASP A 62 13.58 42.12 11.98
C ASP A 62 12.46 42.39 10.94
N PRO A 63 11.60 41.41 10.57
CA PRO A 63 10.37 41.66 9.83
C PRO A 63 9.15 41.55 10.75
N GLN A 64 8.73 42.69 11.32
CA GLN A 64 7.38 42.88 11.86
C GLN A 64 6.42 43.23 10.73
N ALA A 65 5.43 42.37 10.46
CA ALA A 65 4.20 42.77 9.80
C ALA A 65 3.01 41.93 10.29
N GLU A 66 2.29 42.52 11.23
CA GLU A 66 0.93 42.20 11.65
C GLU A 66 -0.06 42.32 10.47
N SER A 67 -1.08 41.47 10.39
CA SER A 67 -2.48 41.93 10.54
C SER A 67 -3.52 40.81 10.38
N ASP A 68 -4.46 40.88 11.31
CA ASP A 68 -5.57 39.99 11.68
C ASP A 68 -6.88 40.32 10.87
N PRO A 69 -8.05 39.66 11.12
CA PRO A 69 -8.96 39.24 10.06
C PRO A 69 -10.32 39.96 10.06
N ALA A 70 -10.95 40.09 8.88
CA ALA A 70 -12.31 40.62 8.74
C ALA A 70 -13.36 39.50 8.59
N THR A 71 -14.10 39.23 9.67
CA THR A 71 -15.21 38.26 9.70
C THR A 71 -16.49 38.83 9.08
N GLY A 72 -16.70 38.58 7.79
CA GLY A 72 -18.00 38.74 7.13
C GLY A 72 -18.92 37.56 7.44
N ARG A 73 -20.16 37.83 7.88
CA ARG A 73 -21.20 36.81 8.11
C ARG A 73 -21.61 36.16 6.78
N LYS A 74 -21.05 34.98 6.50
CA LYS A 74 -21.37 34.16 5.32
C LYS A 74 -22.71 33.46 5.53
N THR A 75 -23.75 33.98 4.88
CA THR A 75 -25.06 33.33 4.80
C THR A 75 -24.93 32.06 3.95
N VAL A 76 -25.01 30.89 4.57
CA VAL A 76 -24.88 29.61 3.86
C VAL A 76 -26.16 29.37 3.05
N PRO A 77 -26.07 29.17 1.72
CA PRO A 77 -27.23 28.90 0.89
C PRO A 77 -27.93 27.61 1.33
N LEU A 78 -29.24 27.68 1.57
CA LEU A 78 -30.04 26.57 2.13
C LEU A 78 -30.01 25.29 1.28
N GLY A 79 -29.79 25.41 -0.04
CA GLY A 79 -29.64 24.26 -0.94
C GLY A 79 -28.41 23.41 -0.62
N ALA A 80 -27.26 24.06 -0.39
CA ALA A 80 -26.02 23.36 -0.01
C ALA A 80 -26.17 22.61 1.33
N LEU A 81 -26.98 23.15 2.25
CA LEU A 81 -27.24 22.52 3.54
C LEU A 81 -28.14 21.27 3.42
N GLN A 82 -29.08 21.26 2.47
CA GLN A 82 -29.91 20.07 2.20
C GLN A 82 -29.11 18.97 1.51
N GLU A 83 -28.28 19.32 0.53
CA GLU A 83 -27.37 18.38 -0.14
C GLU A 83 -26.37 17.76 0.84
N GLU A 84 -25.81 18.56 1.75
CA GLU A 84 -24.91 18.08 2.78
C GLU A 84 -25.61 17.10 3.74
N ARG A 85 -26.85 17.42 4.17
CA ARG A 85 -27.64 16.50 5.01
C ARG A 85 -27.95 15.19 4.30
N MET A 86 -28.29 15.23 3.02
CA MET A 86 -28.53 14.02 2.22
C MET A 86 -27.26 13.18 2.08
N ARG A 87 -26.11 13.80 1.80
CA ARG A 87 -24.82 13.09 1.76
C ARG A 87 -24.45 12.47 3.10
N ARG A 88 -24.59 13.22 4.20
CA ARG A 88 -24.32 12.70 5.55
C ARG A 88 -25.21 11.49 5.86
N LYS A 89 -26.50 11.58 5.53
CA LYS A 89 -27.43 10.47 5.72
C LYS A 89 -27.04 9.25 4.90
N GLN A 90 -26.66 9.41 3.63
CA GLN A 90 -26.20 8.30 2.80
C GLN A 90 -24.92 7.64 3.34
N ILE A 91 -23.98 8.45 3.84
CA ILE A 91 -22.75 7.94 4.48
C ILE A 91 -23.10 7.16 5.75
N GLU A 92 -24.01 7.67 6.57
CA GLU A 92 -24.45 7.04 7.81
C GLU A 92 -25.21 5.72 7.56
N ASP A 93 -26.09 5.70 6.56
CA ASP A 93 -26.81 4.50 6.15
C ASP A 93 -25.83 3.43 5.66
N ARG A 94 -24.81 3.82 4.88
CA ARG A 94 -23.77 2.92 4.38
C ARG A 94 -22.82 2.44 5.46
N SER A 95 -22.42 3.29 6.41
CA SER A 95 -21.61 2.85 7.55
C SER A 95 -22.37 1.84 8.40
N ARG A 96 -23.69 2.04 8.58
CA ARG A 96 -24.55 1.10 9.30
C ARG A 96 -24.68 -0.24 8.58
N GLU A 97 -24.77 -0.23 7.25
CA GLU A 97 -24.83 -1.46 6.45
C GLU A 97 -23.51 -2.25 6.53
N LEU A 98 -22.36 -1.55 6.46
CA LEU A 98 -21.04 -2.17 6.64
C LEU A 98 -20.85 -2.73 8.05
N GLU A 99 -21.27 -2.02 9.09
CA GLU A 99 -21.25 -2.51 10.46
C GLU A 99 -22.12 -3.76 10.62
N ALA A 100 -23.29 -3.80 9.98
CA ALA A 100 -24.15 -4.97 9.99
C ALA A 100 -23.51 -6.18 9.29
N GLN A 101 -22.85 -5.97 8.15
CA GLN A 101 -22.11 -7.02 7.45
C GLN A 101 -20.91 -7.53 8.27
N LEU A 102 -20.12 -6.63 8.86
CA LEU A 102 -19.01 -6.99 9.74
C LEU A 102 -19.49 -7.74 10.99
N GLY A 103 -20.61 -7.32 11.57
CA GLY A 103 -21.24 -8.00 12.69
C GLY A 103 -21.65 -9.43 12.34
N GLN A 104 -22.24 -9.64 11.16
CA GLN A 104 -22.54 -10.99 10.66
C GLN A 104 -21.28 -11.82 10.46
N TYR A 105 -20.21 -11.24 9.90
CA TYR A 105 -18.95 -11.94 9.72
C TYR A 105 -18.29 -12.32 11.05
N GLN A 106 -18.30 -11.43 12.05
CA GLN A 106 -17.79 -11.71 13.38
C GLN A 106 -18.60 -12.80 14.09
N GLN A 107 -19.92 -12.77 14.00
CA GLN A 107 -20.78 -13.81 14.56
C GLN A 107 -20.53 -15.16 13.89
N TRP A 108 -20.37 -15.16 12.56
CA TRP A 108 -20.02 -16.36 11.81
C TRP A 108 -18.66 -16.92 12.25
N HIS A 109 -17.65 -16.07 12.40
CA HIS A 109 -16.34 -16.48 12.86
C HIS A 109 -16.37 -17.02 14.31
N GLN A 110 -17.10 -16.36 15.21
CA GLN A 110 -17.29 -16.86 16.57
C GLN A 110 -18.02 -18.20 16.61
N GLN A 111 -19.05 -18.40 15.78
CA GLN A 111 -19.70 -19.71 15.67
C GLN A 111 -18.73 -20.79 15.21
N GLN A 112 -17.85 -20.47 14.27
CA GLN A 112 -16.86 -21.41 13.77
C GLN A 112 -15.83 -21.80 14.86
N VAL A 113 -15.33 -20.81 15.60
CA VAL A 113 -14.42 -21.04 16.73
C VAL A 113 -15.11 -21.82 17.86
N ALA A 114 -16.37 -21.49 18.18
CA ALA A 114 -17.14 -22.19 19.19
C ALA A 114 -17.41 -23.65 18.79
N LEU A 115 -17.71 -23.91 17.51
CA LEU A 115 -17.83 -25.27 16.96
C LEU A 115 -16.52 -26.05 17.09
N GLN A 116 -15.38 -25.41 16.78
CA GLN A 116 -14.08 -26.03 16.92
C GLN A 116 -13.75 -26.36 18.40
N GLN A 117 -14.05 -25.44 19.32
CA GLN A 117 -13.90 -25.70 20.76
C GLN A 117 -14.84 -26.82 21.25
N GLN A 118 -16.07 -26.86 20.76
CA GLN A 118 -17.03 -27.90 21.13
C GLN A 118 -16.60 -29.27 20.62
N GLN A 119 -16.00 -29.36 19.43
CA GLN A 119 -15.39 -30.60 18.93
C GLN A 119 -14.19 -31.05 19.79
N LEU A 120 -13.33 -30.12 20.19
CA LEU A 120 -12.20 -30.40 21.10
C LEU A 120 -12.68 -30.88 22.48
N ALA A 121 -13.75 -30.27 23.02
CA ALA A 121 -14.34 -30.67 24.30
C ALA A 121 -15.07 -32.02 24.19
N ALA A 122 -15.77 -32.28 23.08
CA ALA A 122 -16.43 -33.56 22.85
C ALA A 122 -15.46 -34.73 22.66
N GLN A 123 -14.20 -34.48 22.27
CA GLN A 123 -13.15 -35.52 22.25
C GLN A 123 -12.68 -35.90 23.67
N GLN A 124 -12.93 -35.10 24.70
CA GLN A 124 -12.67 -35.46 26.10
C GLN A 124 -13.83 -36.26 26.72
N GLN A 125 -14.41 -37.17 25.93
CA GLN A 125 -15.63 -37.93 26.25
C GLN A 125 -15.67 -38.42 27.72
N ALA A 126 -16.84 -38.21 28.33
CA ALA A 126 -17.22 -38.85 29.57
C ALA A 126 -17.04 -40.37 29.44
N GLU A 127 -16.36 -40.99 30.39
CA GLU A 127 -16.20 -42.44 30.46
C GLU A 127 -17.58 -43.11 30.40
N ILE A 128 -17.85 -43.81 29.30
CA ILE A 128 -19.04 -44.66 29.19
C ILE A 128 -18.78 -45.85 30.11
N PRO A 129 -19.66 -46.12 31.11
CA PRO A 129 -19.50 -47.27 31.98
C PRO A 129 -19.42 -48.55 31.15
N ASP A 130 -18.56 -49.50 31.55
CA ASP A 130 -18.47 -50.79 30.86
C ASP A 130 -19.81 -51.53 30.93
N PHE A 131 -20.15 -52.25 29.86
CA PHE A 131 -21.46 -52.90 29.75
C PHE A 131 -21.69 -53.96 30.84
N GLU A 132 -20.62 -54.57 31.35
CA GLU A 132 -20.69 -55.58 32.41
C GLU A 132 -21.09 -54.99 33.77
N ASP A 133 -20.77 -53.72 34.03
CA ASP A 133 -21.01 -53.05 35.31
C ASP A 133 -22.37 -52.33 35.36
N ASP A 134 -22.77 -51.66 34.27
CA ASP A 134 -24.07 -51.00 34.15
C ASP A 134 -24.60 -50.99 32.69
N PRO A 135 -25.39 -52.01 32.29
CA PRO A 135 -25.88 -52.11 30.91
C PRO A 135 -26.89 -51.01 30.55
N GLU A 136 -27.68 -50.51 31.51
CA GLU A 136 -28.62 -49.40 31.26
C GLU A 136 -27.87 -48.07 31.10
N GLY A 137 -26.88 -47.81 31.96
CA GLY A 137 -25.98 -46.66 31.86
C GLY A 137 -25.19 -46.63 30.56
N HIS A 138 -24.61 -47.77 30.16
CA HIS A 138 -23.90 -47.90 28.89
C HIS A 138 -24.81 -47.61 27.69
N LEU A 139 -26.03 -48.15 27.65
CA LEU A 139 -26.98 -47.88 26.56
C LEU A 139 -27.41 -46.41 26.50
N ASN A 140 -27.61 -45.76 27.66
CA ASN A 140 -27.93 -44.34 27.72
C ASN A 140 -26.74 -43.46 27.31
N GLY A 141 -25.51 -43.85 27.68
CA GLY A 141 -24.27 -43.20 27.26
C GLY A 141 -24.08 -43.24 25.74
N ILE A 142 -24.24 -44.41 25.12
CA ILE A 142 -24.19 -44.54 23.65
C ILE A 142 -25.27 -43.70 22.97
N LYS A 143 -26.50 -43.68 23.49
CA LYS A 143 -27.57 -42.85 22.92
C LYS A 143 -27.22 -41.36 22.97
N GLN A 144 -26.64 -40.88 24.08
CA GLN A 144 -26.20 -39.49 24.20
C GLN A 144 -25.03 -39.18 23.26
N GLN A 145 -24.04 -40.08 23.16
CA GLN A 145 -22.94 -39.92 22.22
C GLN A 145 -23.46 -39.81 20.78
N MET A 146 -24.34 -40.73 20.37
CA MET A 146 -24.90 -40.74 19.02
C MET A 146 -25.75 -39.49 18.74
N ALA A 147 -26.52 -39.01 19.73
CA ALA A 147 -27.27 -37.75 19.62
C ALA A 147 -26.34 -36.54 19.47
N ASN A 148 -25.24 -36.50 20.22
CA ASN A 148 -24.23 -35.44 20.14
C ASN A 148 -23.51 -35.46 18.78
N GLU A 149 -23.11 -36.63 18.28
CA GLU A 149 -22.50 -36.79 16.96
C GLU A 149 -23.46 -36.36 15.83
N LEU A 150 -24.73 -36.75 15.90
CA LEU A 150 -25.77 -36.29 14.97
C LEU A 150 -25.95 -34.76 15.01
N GLY A 151 -25.93 -34.17 16.21
CA GLY A 151 -25.98 -32.72 16.39
C GLY A 151 -24.79 -32.01 15.74
N GLN A 152 -23.58 -32.53 15.96
CA GLN A 152 -22.35 -32.00 15.35
C GLN A 152 -22.37 -32.13 13.82
N MET A 153 -22.78 -33.29 13.30
CA MET A 153 -22.89 -33.51 11.86
C MET A 153 -23.90 -32.54 11.23
N ARG A 154 -25.05 -32.32 11.87
CA ARG A 154 -26.05 -31.36 11.40
C ARG A 154 -25.50 -29.93 11.36
N ASN A 155 -24.81 -29.50 12.42
CA ASN A 155 -24.20 -28.18 12.48
C ASN A 155 -23.09 -27.99 11.43
N GLN A 156 -22.28 -29.03 11.21
CA GLN A 156 -21.24 -29.01 10.18
C GLN A 156 -21.84 -28.89 8.78
N LEU A 157 -22.92 -29.63 8.50
CA LEU A 157 -23.60 -29.61 7.21
C LEU A 157 -24.28 -28.26 6.95
N GLU A 158 -24.91 -27.66 7.97
CA GLU A 158 -25.47 -26.32 7.87
C GLU A 158 -24.39 -25.25 7.62
N THR A 159 -23.25 -25.35 8.33
CA THR A 159 -22.11 -24.45 8.11
C THR A 159 -21.58 -24.58 6.69
N GLN A 160 -21.44 -25.81 6.19
CA GLN A 160 -20.97 -26.07 4.83
C GLN A 160 -21.94 -25.51 3.78
N GLN A 161 -23.25 -25.67 3.97
CA GLN A 161 -24.26 -25.08 3.08
C GLN A 161 -24.19 -23.56 3.06
N ARG A 162 -24.06 -22.90 4.22
CA ARG A 162 -23.93 -21.44 4.29
C ARG A 162 -22.67 -20.95 3.60
N VAL A 163 -21.53 -21.64 3.79
CA VAL A 163 -20.27 -21.30 3.11
C VAL A 163 -20.41 -21.47 1.60
N ALA A 164 -21.04 -22.55 1.14
CA ALA A 164 -21.29 -22.77 -0.29
C ALA A 164 -22.17 -21.66 -0.88
N GLN A 165 -23.26 -21.30 -0.21
CA GLN A 165 -24.15 -20.20 -0.65
C GLN A 165 -23.42 -18.85 -0.69
N PHE A 166 -22.64 -18.53 0.34
CA PHE A 166 -21.84 -17.30 0.36
C PHE A 166 -20.81 -17.28 -0.77
N SER A 167 -20.10 -18.38 -1.01
CA SER A 167 -19.12 -18.48 -2.10
C SER A 167 -19.76 -18.32 -3.49
N ALA A 168 -20.98 -18.86 -3.67
CA ALA A 168 -21.73 -18.72 -4.91
C ALA A 168 -22.21 -17.28 -5.13
N GLN A 169 -22.70 -16.62 -4.08
CA GLN A 169 -23.06 -15.21 -4.14
C GLN A 169 -21.86 -14.34 -4.49
N LEU A 170 -20.71 -14.60 -3.85
CA LEU A 170 -19.48 -13.87 -4.13
C LEU A 170 -19.05 -14.03 -5.59
N GLN A 171 -19.15 -15.23 -6.16
CA GLN A 171 -18.85 -15.46 -7.58
C GLN A 171 -19.78 -14.71 -8.52
N GLN A 172 -21.09 -14.66 -8.19
CA GLN A 172 -22.06 -13.87 -8.96
C GLN A 172 -21.74 -12.38 -8.89
N ASP A 173 -21.37 -11.88 -7.71
CA ASP A 173 -21.00 -10.49 -7.51
C ASP A 173 -19.73 -10.12 -8.29
N VAL A 174 -18.72 -11.00 -8.29
CA VAL A 174 -17.52 -10.84 -9.13
C VAL A 174 -17.89 -10.77 -10.61
N ALA A 175 -18.72 -11.70 -11.08
CA ALA A 175 -19.14 -11.72 -12.48
C ALA A 175 -19.92 -10.45 -12.87
N ALA A 176 -20.71 -9.89 -11.94
CA ALA A 176 -21.47 -8.67 -12.16
C ALA A 176 -20.58 -7.43 -12.27
N VAL A 177 -19.50 -7.34 -11.49
CA VAL A 177 -18.59 -6.18 -11.50
C VAL A 177 -17.45 -6.29 -12.51
N ALA A 178 -17.11 -7.51 -12.94
CA ALA A 178 -16.01 -7.78 -13.88
C ALA A 178 -15.99 -6.88 -15.13
N PRO A 179 -17.09 -6.68 -15.89
CA PRO A 179 -17.04 -5.87 -17.11
C PRO A 179 -16.69 -4.40 -16.83
N THR A 180 -17.22 -3.83 -15.73
CA THR A 180 -16.92 -2.45 -15.32
C THR A 180 -15.47 -2.29 -14.92
N VAL A 181 -14.91 -3.27 -14.22
CA VAL A 181 -13.49 -3.26 -13.82
C VAL A 181 -12.61 -3.37 -15.07
N THR A 182 -12.83 -4.36 -15.93
CA THR A 182 -12.01 -4.55 -17.14
C THR A 182 -12.01 -3.32 -18.04
N GLN A 183 -13.18 -2.70 -18.27
CA GLN A 183 -13.26 -1.46 -19.05
C GLN A 183 -12.44 -0.33 -18.41
N ALA A 184 -12.60 -0.11 -17.11
CA ALA A 184 -11.88 0.93 -16.38
C ALA A 184 -10.35 0.70 -16.38
N GLU A 185 -9.92 -0.56 -16.31
CA GLU A 185 -8.52 -0.95 -16.38
C GLU A 185 -7.93 -0.72 -17.76
N ASP A 186 -8.66 -1.05 -18.83
CA ASP A 186 -8.22 -0.84 -20.21
C ASP A 186 -8.11 0.66 -20.54
N GLU A 187 -9.07 1.48 -20.08
CA GLU A 187 -9.02 2.94 -20.21
C GLU A 187 -7.78 3.52 -19.51
N LEU A 188 -7.51 3.11 -18.27
CA LEU A 188 -6.35 3.62 -17.53
C LEU A 188 -5.02 3.08 -18.06
N ARG A 189 -4.98 1.82 -18.52
CA ARG A 189 -3.80 1.23 -19.16
C ARG A 189 -3.45 1.95 -20.47
N ALA A 190 -4.43 2.49 -21.19
CA ALA A 190 -4.18 3.33 -22.35
C ALA A 190 -3.56 4.70 -21.99
N GLU A 191 -3.90 5.25 -20.81
CA GLU A 191 -3.33 6.52 -20.32
C GLU A 191 -1.93 6.37 -19.73
N VAL A 192 -1.73 5.36 -18.89
CA VAL A 192 -0.55 5.21 -18.02
C VAL A 192 0.43 4.13 -18.51
N GLY A 193 0.02 3.30 -19.47
CA GLY A 193 0.83 2.21 -20.01
C GLY A 193 0.98 1.05 -19.02
N SER A 194 2.13 0.37 -19.06
CA SER A 194 2.40 -0.82 -18.24
C SER A 194 2.56 -0.53 -16.74
N HIS A 195 2.72 0.73 -16.33
CA HIS A 195 2.88 1.08 -14.93
C HIS A 195 1.63 0.80 -14.09
N TYR A 196 0.44 0.76 -14.70
CA TYR A 196 -0.79 0.40 -13.98
C TYR A 196 -0.71 -0.99 -13.34
N ASP A 197 -0.19 -1.98 -14.08
CA ASP A 197 -0.10 -3.36 -13.59
C ASP A 197 0.89 -3.46 -12.42
N GLU A 198 1.98 -2.67 -12.44
CA GLU A 198 2.91 -2.52 -11.32
C GLU A 198 2.22 -1.91 -10.09
N ALA A 199 1.49 -0.81 -10.28
CA ALA A 199 0.75 -0.13 -9.20
C ALA A 199 -0.29 -1.05 -8.56
N TYR A 200 -1.05 -1.78 -9.38
CA TYR A 200 -2.01 -2.78 -8.92
C TYR A 200 -1.32 -3.86 -8.08
N SER A 201 -0.21 -4.43 -8.56
CA SER A 201 0.53 -5.45 -7.84
C SER A 201 1.06 -4.96 -6.49
N PHE A 202 1.50 -3.71 -6.42
CA PHE A 202 1.99 -3.08 -5.19
C PHE A 202 0.86 -2.89 -4.16
N VAL A 203 -0.29 -2.37 -4.60
CA VAL A 203 -1.48 -2.23 -3.76
C VAL A 203 -1.95 -3.58 -3.24
N HIS A 204 -2.02 -4.59 -4.12
CA HIS A 204 -2.41 -5.94 -3.76
C HIS A 204 -1.51 -6.55 -2.68
N GLN A 205 -0.18 -6.44 -2.83
CA GLN A 205 0.78 -6.91 -1.83
C GLN A 205 0.63 -6.19 -0.48
N SER A 206 0.45 -4.86 -0.50
CA SER A 206 0.21 -4.06 0.71
C SER A 206 -1.06 -4.52 1.44
N ILE A 207 -2.16 -4.71 0.71
CA ILE A 207 -3.43 -5.19 1.27
C ILE A 207 -3.27 -6.58 1.89
N GLN A 208 -2.58 -7.50 1.21
CA GLN A 208 -2.33 -8.84 1.74
C GLN A 208 -1.50 -8.80 3.03
N GLN A 209 -0.48 -7.96 3.11
CA GLN A 209 0.30 -7.78 4.33
C GLN A 209 -0.56 -7.22 5.48
N GLN A 210 -1.41 -6.23 5.19
CA GLN A 210 -2.32 -5.66 6.17
C GLN A 210 -3.35 -6.69 6.67
N LEU A 211 -3.91 -7.50 5.76
CA LEU A 211 -4.85 -8.56 6.12
C LEU A 211 -4.18 -9.64 6.99
N ALA A 212 -2.96 -10.06 6.65
CA ALA A 212 -2.20 -11.01 7.44
C ALA A 212 -1.89 -10.50 8.86
N GLN A 213 -1.58 -9.20 8.99
CA GLN A 213 -1.37 -8.57 10.30
C GLN A 213 -2.66 -8.45 11.12
N LYS A 214 -3.79 -8.13 10.46
CA LYS A 214 -5.08 -7.94 11.11
C LYS A 214 -5.72 -9.25 11.58
N TYR A 215 -5.47 -10.35 10.87
CA TYR A 215 -6.05 -11.67 11.16
C TYR A 215 -4.95 -12.72 11.37
N PRO A 216 -4.19 -12.65 12.48
CA PRO A 216 -3.14 -13.62 12.76
C PRO A 216 -3.76 -15.03 12.94
N GLY A 217 -3.31 -15.98 12.14
CA GLY A 217 -3.79 -17.37 12.18
C GLY A 217 -4.97 -17.70 11.25
N ALA A 218 -5.45 -16.73 10.44
CA ALA A 218 -6.40 -17.02 9.38
C ALA A 218 -5.76 -17.89 8.29
N ASP A 219 -6.53 -18.86 7.78
CA ASP A 219 -6.12 -19.68 6.64
C ASP A 219 -5.96 -18.82 5.36
N PRO A 220 -4.96 -19.07 4.50
CA PRO A 220 -4.76 -18.29 3.29
C PRO A 220 -5.98 -18.21 2.37
N GLN A 221 -6.83 -19.24 2.30
CA GLN A 221 -8.06 -19.18 1.48
C GLN A 221 -9.09 -18.21 2.07
N THR A 222 -9.12 -18.09 3.40
CA THR A 222 -9.98 -17.12 4.09
C THR A 222 -9.54 -15.71 3.76
N LEU A 223 -8.23 -15.44 3.77
CA LEU A 223 -7.67 -14.12 3.41
C LEU A 223 -8.01 -13.74 1.97
N VAL A 224 -7.86 -14.66 1.01
CA VAL A 224 -8.24 -14.43 -0.40
C VAL A 224 -9.74 -14.15 -0.54
N THR A 225 -10.58 -14.82 0.25
CA THR A 225 -12.04 -14.59 0.24
C THR A 225 -12.40 -13.22 0.79
N VAL A 226 -11.78 -12.81 1.90
CA VAL A 226 -11.96 -11.48 2.51
C VAL A 226 -11.48 -10.38 1.55
N GLU A 227 -10.33 -10.58 0.91
CA GLU A 227 -9.80 -9.66 -0.10
C GLU A 227 -10.78 -9.49 -1.27
N LYS A 228 -11.29 -10.59 -1.83
CA LYS A 228 -12.29 -10.55 -2.92
C LYS A 228 -13.58 -9.84 -2.51
N ALA A 229 -14.08 -10.09 -1.29
CA ALA A 229 -15.26 -9.38 -0.79
C ALA A 229 -15.00 -7.87 -0.66
N ALA A 230 -13.82 -7.49 -0.15
CA ALA A 230 -13.42 -6.10 -0.02
C ALA A 230 -13.21 -5.41 -1.39
N SER A 231 -12.70 -6.12 -2.40
CA SER A 231 -12.50 -5.55 -3.74
C SER A 231 -13.83 -5.30 -4.47
N ILE A 232 -14.79 -6.23 -4.40
CA ILE A 232 -16.17 -5.99 -4.85
C ILE A 232 -16.76 -4.79 -4.10
N GLN A 233 -16.50 -4.76 -2.79
CA GLN A 233 -16.71 -3.64 -1.87
C GLN A 233 -16.40 -2.30 -2.53
N PHE A 234 -15.11 -2.16 -2.75
CA PHE A 234 -14.46 -1.00 -3.31
C PHE A 234 -14.99 -0.63 -4.70
N VAL A 235 -15.24 -1.60 -5.59
CA VAL A 235 -15.75 -1.32 -6.93
C VAL A 235 -17.16 -0.74 -6.87
N ARG A 236 -18.06 -1.27 -6.03
CA ARG A 236 -19.40 -0.70 -5.82
C ARG A 236 -19.32 0.72 -5.28
N ASP A 237 -18.38 0.94 -4.38
CA ASP A 237 -18.15 2.24 -3.75
C ASP A 237 -17.61 3.29 -4.73
N CYS A 238 -16.79 2.88 -5.70
CA CYS A 238 -16.34 3.74 -6.80
C CYS A 238 -17.48 4.02 -7.79
N ALA A 239 -18.25 2.99 -8.16
CA ALA A 239 -19.42 3.15 -9.03
C ALA A 239 -20.47 4.10 -8.44
N ALA A 240 -20.74 4.02 -7.14
CA ALA A 240 -21.65 4.94 -6.44
C ALA A 240 -21.17 6.40 -6.44
N ARG A 241 -19.86 6.64 -6.52
CA ARG A 241 -19.26 7.97 -6.61
C ARG A 241 -19.08 8.46 -8.05
N GLY A 242 -19.31 7.60 -9.04
CA GLY A 242 -18.98 7.89 -10.44
C GLY A 242 -17.48 7.98 -10.71
N GLU A 243 -16.66 7.34 -9.86
CA GLU A 243 -15.20 7.29 -10.02
C GLU A 243 -14.79 5.96 -10.70
N SER A 244 -13.77 6.00 -11.56
CA SER A 244 -13.18 4.79 -12.15
C SER A 244 -12.42 3.99 -11.07
N PRO A 245 -12.72 2.69 -10.88
CA PRO A 245 -12.04 1.86 -9.88
C PRO A 245 -10.53 1.74 -10.15
N ALA A 246 -10.12 1.65 -11.42
CA ALA A 246 -8.71 1.59 -11.79
C ALA A 246 -7.97 2.86 -11.39
N ARG A 247 -8.59 4.05 -11.63
CA ARG A 247 -8.00 5.34 -11.25
C ARG A 247 -7.88 5.48 -9.74
N ALA A 248 -8.87 5.00 -9.00
CA ALA A 248 -8.83 4.99 -7.55
C ALA A 248 -7.70 4.09 -7.01
N ILE A 249 -7.47 2.91 -7.60
CA ILE A 249 -6.33 2.03 -7.26
C ILE A 249 -5.00 2.72 -7.54
N TRP A 250 -4.87 3.39 -8.69
CA TRP A 250 -3.66 4.13 -9.04
C TRP A 250 -3.35 5.25 -8.05
N ASN A 251 -4.34 6.08 -7.73
CA ASN A 251 -4.19 7.16 -6.75
C ASN A 251 -3.85 6.59 -5.36
N PHE A 252 -4.45 5.47 -4.98
CA PHE A 252 -4.14 4.80 -3.74
C PHE A 252 -2.71 4.24 -3.72
N ALA A 253 -2.23 3.69 -4.82
CA ALA A 253 -0.84 3.27 -4.97
C ALA A 253 0.11 4.45 -4.76
N GLN A 254 -0.16 5.60 -5.40
CA GLN A 254 0.64 6.82 -5.23
C GLN A 254 0.67 7.30 -3.78
N GLN A 255 -0.47 7.26 -3.07
CA GLN A 255 -0.55 7.61 -1.64
C GLN A 255 0.26 6.66 -0.75
N LEU A 256 0.38 5.39 -1.14
CA LEU A 256 1.23 4.41 -0.47
C LEU A 256 2.72 4.55 -0.84
N GLY A 257 3.08 5.53 -1.67
CA GLY A 257 4.45 5.78 -2.12
C GLY A 257 4.88 4.93 -3.31
N PHE A 258 3.94 4.39 -4.09
CA PHE A 258 4.28 3.76 -5.37
C PHE A 258 4.84 4.82 -6.34
N VAL A 259 6.06 4.58 -6.80
CA VAL A 259 6.70 5.37 -7.86
C VAL A 259 6.89 4.46 -9.07
N PRO A 260 6.37 4.83 -10.26
CA PRO A 260 6.52 4.02 -11.47
C PRO A 260 8.00 3.75 -11.76
N SER A 261 8.33 2.53 -12.14
CA SER A 261 9.71 2.17 -12.48
C SER A 261 10.23 3.09 -13.62
N GLY A 262 11.31 3.84 -13.36
CA GLY A 262 11.91 4.78 -14.32
C GLY A 262 11.42 6.23 -14.26
N GLN A 263 10.49 6.54 -13.35
CA GLN A 263 10.18 7.91 -12.95
C GLN A 263 10.65 8.15 -11.53
N ARG A 264 11.02 9.38 -11.20
CA ARG A 264 11.37 9.77 -9.84
C ARG A 264 10.90 11.17 -9.53
N VAL A 265 10.66 11.43 -8.25
CA VAL A 265 10.37 12.78 -7.77
C VAL A 265 11.70 13.52 -7.64
N PRO A 266 11.86 14.72 -8.22
CA PRO A 266 13.05 15.55 -8.03
C PRO A 266 13.30 15.81 -6.54
N GLY A 267 14.56 15.81 -6.10
CA GLY A 267 14.91 16.04 -4.69
C GLY A 267 14.74 14.84 -3.76
N GLN A 268 14.08 13.74 -4.17
CA GLN A 268 14.31 12.44 -3.50
C GLN A 268 15.66 11.90 -3.97
N GLU A 269 16.70 12.19 -3.19
CA GLU A 269 17.99 11.54 -3.37
C GLU A 269 17.76 10.03 -3.47
N ARG A 270 18.11 9.43 -4.62
CA ARG A 270 18.24 7.98 -4.70
C ARG A 270 19.11 7.63 -3.50
N ARG A 271 18.56 6.88 -2.55
CA ARG A 271 19.38 6.08 -1.63
C ARG A 271 20.17 5.17 -2.55
N GLN A 272 21.33 5.67 -3.00
CA GLN A 272 22.26 4.91 -3.80
C GLN A 272 22.43 3.64 -2.98
N ALA A 273 22.12 2.48 -3.59
CA ALA A 273 22.33 1.20 -2.94
C ALA A 273 23.69 1.30 -2.26
N PRO A 274 23.80 1.06 -0.93
CA PRO A 274 25.02 1.33 -0.20
C PRO A 274 26.13 0.55 -0.88
N THR A 275 26.89 1.22 -1.73
CA THR A 275 28.07 0.69 -2.36
C THR A 275 29.10 0.81 -1.26
N SER A 276 29.08 -0.19 -0.37
CA SER A 276 29.86 -0.30 0.87
C SER A 276 31.38 -0.31 0.66
N LEU A 277 31.86 0.10 -0.51
CA LEU A 277 33.26 0.28 -0.85
C LEU A 277 33.70 1.75 -0.86
N SER A 278 32.76 2.70 -0.79
CA SER A 278 33.05 4.14 -0.88
C SER A 278 33.73 4.75 0.35
N ASN A 279 33.70 4.05 1.49
CA ASN A 279 34.21 4.55 2.78
C ASN A 279 35.44 3.80 3.30
N ILE A 280 36.05 2.92 2.51
CA ILE A 280 37.32 2.30 2.91
C ILE A 280 38.41 3.36 2.70
N PRO A 281 39.08 3.86 3.76
CA PRO A 281 40.22 4.75 3.59
C PRO A 281 41.30 3.97 2.84
N ALA A 282 41.60 4.38 1.61
CA ALA A 282 42.70 3.85 0.85
C ALA A 282 43.99 4.09 1.66
N ALA A 283 44.52 3.03 2.26
CA ALA A 283 45.71 3.10 3.09
C ALA A 283 46.89 3.56 2.22
N GLY A 284 47.31 4.81 2.38
CA GLY A 284 48.56 5.31 1.80
C GLY A 284 48.47 6.47 0.80
N ARG A 285 47.27 6.99 0.48
CA ARG A 285 47.16 8.24 -0.30
C ARG A 285 46.79 9.43 0.58
N ALA A 286 47.30 10.60 0.20
CA ALA A 286 47.06 11.85 0.91
C ALA A 286 45.54 12.09 1.08
N PRO A 287 45.10 12.70 2.20
CA PRO A 287 43.68 12.88 2.55
C PRO A 287 42.84 13.66 1.51
N ASP A 288 43.50 14.24 0.51
CA ASP A 288 42.93 15.13 -0.50
C ASP A 288 42.51 14.36 -1.77
N GLU A 289 42.94 13.10 -1.93
CA GLU A 289 42.56 12.20 -3.03
C GLU A 289 41.59 11.10 -2.55
N LYS A 290 40.39 11.49 -2.09
CA LYS A 290 39.28 10.53 -1.87
C LYS A 290 38.66 10.10 -3.21
N GLY A 291 39.45 9.40 -4.02
CA GLY A 291 38.98 8.78 -5.26
C GLY A 291 38.09 7.58 -4.95
N LYS A 292 36.89 7.54 -5.55
CA LYS A 292 35.99 6.38 -5.49
C LYS A 292 36.71 5.18 -6.14
N LEU A 293 37.02 4.14 -5.35
CA LEU A 293 37.52 2.86 -5.87
C LEU A 293 36.45 2.28 -6.80
N SER A 294 36.69 2.32 -8.11
CA SER A 294 35.77 1.72 -9.07
C SER A 294 36.08 0.22 -9.23
N ALA A 295 35.10 -0.57 -9.67
CA ALA A 295 35.31 -1.99 -9.97
C ALA A 295 36.43 -2.21 -11.01
N LYS A 296 36.68 -1.22 -11.88
CA LYS A 296 37.75 -1.27 -12.88
C LYS A 296 39.14 -1.09 -12.25
N ASP A 297 39.23 -0.35 -11.15
CA ASP A 297 40.49 -0.19 -10.41
C ASP A 297 40.84 -1.47 -9.65
N ILE A 298 39.83 -2.15 -9.09
CA ILE A 298 40.00 -3.46 -8.44
C ILE A 298 40.46 -4.51 -9.46
N ALA A 299 39.89 -4.51 -10.67
CA ALA A 299 40.27 -5.47 -11.72
C ALA A 299 41.69 -5.27 -12.26
N ASN A 300 42.26 -4.07 -12.13
CA ASN A 300 43.62 -3.76 -12.58
C ASN A 300 44.64 -3.69 -11.43
N MET A 301 44.20 -3.95 -10.20
CA MET A 301 45.07 -3.91 -9.02
C MET A 301 45.99 -5.15 -9.02
N PRO A 302 47.30 -4.98 -8.72
CA PRO A 302 48.18 -6.11 -8.50
C PRO A 302 47.65 -7.03 -7.39
N GLN A 303 47.85 -8.34 -7.54
CA GLN A 303 47.33 -9.34 -6.60
C GLN A 303 47.74 -9.06 -5.14
N GLU A 304 48.97 -8.58 -4.93
CA GLU A 304 49.51 -8.25 -3.61
C GLU A 304 48.77 -7.08 -2.94
N ASP A 305 48.39 -6.06 -3.71
CA ASP A 305 47.64 -4.91 -3.22
C ASP A 305 46.18 -5.29 -2.94
N PHE A 306 45.61 -6.18 -3.76
CA PHE A 306 44.28 -6.72 -3.54
C PHE A 306 44.22 -7.52 -2.23
N ASP A 307 45.20 -8.39 -1.97
CA ASP A 307 45.28 -9.19 -0.75
C ASP A 307 45.44 -8.30 0.49
N GLN A 308 46.26 -7.24 0.43
CA GLN A 308 46.37 -6.25 1.51
C GLN A 308 45.05 -5.50 1.74
N MET A 309 44.38 -5.08 0.67
CA MET A 309 43.08 -4.42 0.76
C MET A 309 42.06 -5.35 1.45
N PHE A 310 42.04 -6.62 1.07
CA PHE A 310 41.13 -7.62 1.64
C PHE A 310 41.45 -7.94 3.12
N GLU A 311 42.72 -8.05 3.49
CA GLU A 311 43.14 -8.21 4.89
C GLU A 311 42.77 -6.99 5.75
N SER A 312 42.88 -5.77 5.19
CA SER A 312 42.51 -4.54 5.90
C SER A 312 41.01 -4.48 6.18
N MET A 313 40.17 -4.92 5.24
CA MET A 313 38.72 -5.06 5.45
C MET A 313 38.41 -6.11 6.52
N ARG A 314 39.10 -7.26 6.50
CA ARG A 314 38.90 -8.32 7.48
C ARG A 314 39.22 -7.84 8.90
N ARG A 315 40.33 -7.12 9.08
CA ARG A 315 40.71 -6.53 10.38
C ARG A 315 39.75 -5.42 10.83
N GLY A 316 39.23 -4.62 9.90
CA GLY A 316 38.25 -3.57 10.20
C GLY A 316 36.90 -4.10 10.68
N SER A 317 36.46 -5.27 10.19
CA SER A 317 35.19 -5.88 10.60
C SER A 317 35.20 -6.50 12.01
N GLU A 318 36.37 -6.83 12.56
CA GLU A 318 36.49 -7.44 13.90
C GLU A 318 36.46 -6.41 15.05
N GLN A 319 36.48 -5.11 14.74
CA GLN A 319 36.58 -4.02 15.74
C GLN A 319 35.25 -3.42 16.18
N TRP A 320 34.11 -4.00 15.83
CA TRP A 320 32.82 -3.56 16.37
C TRP A 320 32.60 -4.15 17.77
N PRO A 321 32.56 -3.34 18.85
CA PRO A 321 32.16 -3.82 20.15
C PRO A 321 30.68 -4.20 20.10
N VAL A 322 30.37 -5.43 20.53
CA VAL A 322 29.00 -5.91 20.76
C VAL A 322 28.43 -5.25 22.01
#